data_AF-A0A496VGB3-F1
#
_entry.id   AF-A0A496VGB3-F1
#
_cell.length_a   1.000
_cell.length_b   1.000
_cell.length_c   1.000
_cell.angle_alpha   90.00
_cell.angle_beta   90.00
_cell.angle_gamma   90.00
#
_symmetry.space_group_name_H-M   'P 1'
#
loop_
_entity.id
_entity.type
_entity.pdbx_description
1 polymer ?
#
loop_
_entity_poly.entity_id
_entity_poly.type
_entity_poly.pdbx_seq_one_letter_code
_entity_poly.pdbx_strand_id
1 'polypeptide(L)'
;TSSNIFTTRSVRPGAFFIQTLVMLGHRITKESFNHLLLSIGLAGSYGGATATTGTNLKTHFAGVYWGKIERSINAPSQLLEELKSDNETVATDLVEQITQLMQGKNAYPHHIDVKVLNAHVQKLIADFDSEPVNPDLKNDYEKAAVEMRDLFDAWFKQDKKGK
;
A
#
# COMPACT_ATOMS: atom_id res chain seq x y z
N THR A 1 0.86 31.59 -21.21
CA THR A 1 0.06 30.69 -20.36
C THR A 1 0.53 29.26 -20.60
N SER A 2 1.10 28.62 -19.58
CA SER A 2 1.66 27.25 -19.67
C SER A 2 0.53 26.24 -19.90
N SER A 3 0.57 25.52 -21.01
CA SER A 3 -0.48 24.58 -21.45
C SER A 3 -0.46 23.22 -20.72
N ASN A 4 0.45 23.00 -19.78
CA ASN A 4 0.74 21.67 -19.21
C ASN A 4 0.39 21.50 -17.71
N ILE A 5 -0.19 22.50 -17.04
CA ILE A 5 -0.37 22.45 -15.56
C ILE A 5 -1.71 21.83 -15.15
N PHE A 6 -2.68 21.69 -16.08
CA PHE A 6 -4.00 21.09 -15.81
C PHE A 6 -4.41 20.09 -16.89
N THR A 7 -3.50 19.19 -17.28
CA THR A 7 -3.82 18.17 -18.28
C THR A 7 -4.51 16.98 -17.63
N THR A 8 -5.81 16.85 -17.84
CA THR A 8 -6.54 15.63 -17.47
C THR A 8 -6.15 14.49 -18.41
N ARG A 9 -5.81 13.33 -17.84
CA ARG A 9 -5.54 12.10 -18.60
C ARG A 9 -6.61 11.08 -18.25
N SER A 10 -7.32 10.59 -19.26
CA SER A 10 -8.24 9.47 -19.11
C SER A 10 -7.49 8.17 -19.24
N VAL A 11 -7.69 7.27 -18.27
CA VAL A 11 -7.10 5.94 -18.26
C VAL A 11 -8.18 4.95 -18.71
N ARG A 12 -7.80 3.99 -19.55
CA ARG A 12 -8.74 2.96 -20.02
C ARG A 12 -9.06 1.98 -18.90
N PRO A 13 -10.31 1.52 -18.77
CA PRO A 13 -10.64 0.40 -17.89
C PRO A 13 -9.76 -0.82 -18.17
N GLY A 14 -9.37 -1.53 -17.11
CA GLY A 14 -8.44 -2.66 -17.18
C GLY A 14 -6.97 -2.29 -17.11
N ALA A 15 -6.62 -1.00 -17.09
CA ALA A 15 -5.25 -0.57 -16.82
C ALA A 15 -4.84 -0.88 -15.37
N PHE A 16 -3.63 -1.42 -15.20
CA PHE A 16 -3.05 -1.67 -13.89
C PHE A 16 -2.14 -0.51 -13.47
N PHE A 17 -2.23 -0.15 -12.19
CA PHE A 17 -1.30 0.78 -11.55
C PHE A 17 -0.52 0.04 -10.50
N ILE A 18 0.80 0.21 -10.55
CA ILE A 18 1.72 -0.38 -9.57
C ILE A 18 2.06 0.67 -8.53
N GLN A 19 1.90 0.29 -7.27
CA GLN A 19 2.28 1.11 -6.15
C GLN A 19 3.15 0.29 -5.19
N THR A 20 4.28 0.85 -4.81
CA THR A 20 5.14 0.30 -3.76
C THR A 20 5.10 1.23 -2.56
N LEU A 21 4.84 0.68 -1.38
CA LEU A 21 4.97 1.39 -0.12
C LEU A 21 6.22 0.88 0.59
N VAL A 22 7.17 1.77 0.83
CA VAL A 22 8.43 1.44 1.50
C VAL A 22 8.48 2.13 2.85
N MET A 23 8.90 1.37 3.87
CA MET A 23 9.11 1.89 5.21
C MET A 23 10.52 1.54 5.66
N LEU A 24 11.27 2.55 6.10
CA LEU A 24 12.63 2.40 6.62
C LEU A 24 12.62 2.51 8.14
N GLY A 25 13.28 1.55 8.79
CA GLY A 25 13.41 1.48 10.25
C GLY A 25 12.23 0.79 10.95
N HIS A 26 12.38 0.56 12.27
CA HIS A 26 11.38 -0.12 13.12
C HIS A 26 10.28 0.84 13.58
N ARG A 27 9.56 1.46 12.64
CA ARG A 27 8.62 2.54 12.96
C ARG A 27 7.15 2.14 12.87
N ILE A 28 6.83 1.09 12.12
CA ILE A 28 5.43 0.65 12.00
C ILE A 28 5.08 -0.37 13.09
N THR A 29 4.08 -0.03 13.90
CA THR A 29 3.47 -0.94 14.86
C THR A 29 2.53 -1.91 14.14
N LYS A 30 2.14 -2.99 14.81
CA LYS A 30 1.19 -3.96 14.25
C LYS A 30 -0.16 -3.29 13.96
N GLU A 31 -0.58 -2.42 14.86
CA GLU A 31 -1.83 -1.67 14.82
C GLU A 31 -1.83 -0.71 13.62
N SER A 32 -0.75 0.07 13.45
CA SER A 32 -0.57 0.95 12.30
C SER A 32 -0.49 0.19 10.97
N PHE A 33 0.12 -1.00 10.97
CA PHE A 33 0.17 -1.86 9.79
C PHE A 33 -1.20 -2.41 9.42
N ASN A 34 -1.98 -2.90 10.39
CA ASN A 34 -3.34 -3.37 10.17
C ASN A 34 -4.25 -2.25 9.68
N HIS A 35 -4.12 -1.05 10.26
CA HIS A 35 -4.83 0.15 9.82
C HIS A 35 -4.55 0.47 8.35
N LEU A 36 -3.27 0.47 7.95
CA LEU A 36 -2.87 0.70 6.57
C LEU A 36 -3.46 -0.35 5.63
N LEU A 37 -3.37 -1.63 5.99
CA LEU A 37 -3.90 -2.74 5.19
C LEU A 37 -5.42 -2.64 5.02
N LEU A 38 -6.15 -2.32 6.09
CA LEU A 38 -7.60 -2.10 6.03
C LEU A 38 -7.94 -0.90 5.15
N SER A 39 -7.23 0.22 5.29
CA SER A 39 -7.44 1.44 4.49
C SER A 39 -7.24 1.18 2.99
N ILE A 40 -6.23 0.39 2.62
CA ILE A 40 -5.97 -0.01 1.23
C ILE A 40 -7.02 -1.02 0.76
N GLY A 41 -7.39 -1.98 1.61
CA GLY A 41 -8.35 -3.04 1.29
C GLY A 41 -9.78 -2.53 1.06
N LEU A 42 -10.19 -1.47 1.77
CA LEU A 42 -11.50 -0.82 1.61
C LEU A 42 -11.55 0.18 0.45
N ALA A 43 -10.42 0.54 -0.17
CA ALA A 43 -10.36 1.54 -1.24
C ALA A 43 -11.02 1.01 -2.54
N GLY A 44 -12.34 1.12 -2.65
CA GLY A 44 -13.13 0.75 -3.85
C GLY A 44 -13.41 1.90 -4.81
N SER A 45 -13.18 3.14 -4.36
CA SER A 45 -13.34 4.34 -5.18
C SER A 45 -12.38 5.43 -4.70
N TYR A 46 -11.82 6.19 -5.65
CA TYR A 46 -11.12 7.43 -5.35
C TYR A 46 -12.04 8.60 -5.71
N GLY A 47 -12.33 9.43 -4.72
CA GLY A 47 -13.13 10.65 -4.86
C GLY A 47 -12.83 11.61 -3.70
N GLY A 48 -12.97 12.91 -3.94
CA GLY A 48 -12.62 13.97 -2.99
C GLY A 48 -11.58 14.95 -3.54
N ALA A 49 -10.83 15.63 -2.67
CA ALA A 49 -9.76 16.58 -3.01
C ALA A 49 -8.47 15.89 -3.51
N THR A 50 -8.59 14.74 -4.17
CA THR A 50 -7.49 13.99 -4.78
C THR A 50 -7.48 14.22 -6.28
N ALA A 51 -6.29 14.34 -6.89
CA ALA A 51 -6.14 14.58 -8.33
C ALA A 51 -6.55 13.38 -9.22
N THR A 52 -7.05 12.31 -8.62
CA THR A 52 -7.53 11.09 -9.30
C THR A 52 -8.98 10.84 -8.89
N THR A 53 -9.83 10.62 -9.87
CA THR A 53 -11.24 10.24 -9.70
C THR A 53 -11.50 8.93 -10.44
N GLY A 54 -12.22 8.01 -9.78
CA GLY A 54 -12.55 6.73 -10.37
C GLY A 54 -13.36 5.86 -9.43
N THR A 55 -14.24 5.05 -10.01
CA THR A 55 -15.05 4.06 -9.30
C THR A 55 -14.67 2.66 -9.75
N ASN A 56 -15.05 1.64 -8.96
CA ASN A 56 -14.78 0.24 -9.25
C ASN A 56 -13.29 -0.08 -9.37
N LEU A 57 -12.47 0.60 -8.58
CA LEU A 57 -11.05 0.29 -8.50
C LEU A 57 -10.88 -0.95 -7.65
N LYS A 58 -10.00 -1.84 -8.09
CA LYS A 58 -9.69 -3.08 -7.39
C LYS A 58 -8.22 -3.09 -7.01
N THR A 59 -7.97 -3.13 -5.70
CA THR A 59 -6.61 -3.27 -5.17
C THR A 59 -6.24 -4.74 -5.11
N HIS A 60 -5.06 -5.06 -5.67
CA HIS A 60 -4.46 -6.38 -5.60
C HIS A 60 -3.19 -6.30 -4.77
N PHE A 61 -3.14 -6.97 -3.63
CA PHE A 61 -1.92 -7.04 -2.82
C PHE A 61 -0.94 -8.01 -3.47
N ALA A 62 0.24 -7.49 -3.84
CA ALA A 62 1.31 -8.30 -4.41
C ALA A 62 2.20 -8.95 -3.35
N GLY A 63 2.16 -8.49 -2.09
CA GLY A 63 2.90 -9.08 -0.97
C GLY A 63 3.52 -8.02 -0.05
N VAL A 64 4.13 -8.48 1.04
CA VAL A 64 4.92 -7.65 1.96
C VAL A 64 6.30 -8.28 2.04
N TYR A 65 7.35 -7.49 1.81
CA TYR A 65 8.72 -7.98 1.67
C TYR A 65 9.66 -7.16 2.55
N TRP A 66 10.64 -7.82 3.20
CA TRP A 66 11.59 -7.10 4.03
C TRP A 66 12.98 -7.74 4.09
N GLY A 67 13.95 -6.90 4.40
CA GLY A 67 15.35 -7.23 4.55
C GLY A 67 16.10 -6.09 5.23
N LYS A 68 17.42 -6.21 5.34
CA LYS A 68 18.24 -5.20 6.03
C LYS A 68 18.35 -3.88 5.27
N ILE A 69 18.26 -3.90 3.95
CA ILE A 69 18.48 -2.75 3.06
C ILE A 69 17.38 -2.74 2.01
N GLU A 70 16.89 -1.55 1.70
CA GLU A 70 15.99 -1.29 0.57
C GLU A 70 16.59 -1.74 -0.77
N ARG A 71 15.75 -2.21 -1.68
CA ARG A 71 16.14 -2.63 -3.04
C ARG A 71 15.60 -1.66 -4.08
N SER A 72 16.38 -1.40 -5.12
CA SER A 72 15.98 -0.53 -6.24
C SER A 72 14.69 -1.00 -6.93
N ILE A 73 14.43 -2.31 -6.95
CA ILE A 73 13.21 -2.91 -7.50
C ILE A 73 11.92 -2.42 -6.81
N ASN A 74 12.02 -1.78 -5.63
CA ASN A 74 10.89 -1.11 -5.00
C ASN A 74 10.38 0.08 -5.81
N ALA A 75 11.23 0.73 -6.62
CA ALA A 75 10.82 1.85 -7.45
C ALA A 75 9.84 1.34 -8.52
N PRO A 76 8.61 1.90 -8.64
CA PRO A 76 7.63 1.42 -9.60
C PRO A 76 8.14 1.39 -11.03
N SER A 77 8.98 2.35 -11.43
CA SER A 77 9.60 2.37 -12.77
C SER A 77 10.50 1.15 -13.01
N GLN A 78 11.31 0.78 -12.02
CA GLN A 78 12.19 -0.39 -12.11
C GLN A 78 11.39 -1.69 -12.09
N LEU A 79 10.34 -1.77 -11.27
CA LEU A 79 9.45 -2.93 -11.27
C LEU A 79 8.75 -3.09 -12.63
N LEU A 80 8.28 -1.99 -13.22
CA LEU A 80 7.61 -1.99 -14.53
C LEU A 80 8.55 -2.43 -15.67
N GLU A 81 9.85 -2.13 -15.60
CA GLU A 81 10.83 -2.59 -16.59
C GLU A 81 11.01 -4.12 -16.58
N GLU A 82 10.84 -4.76 -15.44
CA GLU A 82 10.99 -6.22 -15.26
C GLU A 82 9.68 -6.99 -15.54
N LEU A 83 8.54 -6.31 -15.50
CA LEU A 83 7.23 -6.94 -15.70
C LEU A 83 6.92 -7.14 -17.17
N LYS A 84 6.48 -8.35 -17.50
CA LYS A 84 5.96 -8.68 -18.81
C LYS A 84 4.45 -8.51 -18.76
N SER A 85 3.97 -7.44 -19.38
CA SER A 85 2.53 -7.22 -19.56
C SER A 85 2.21 -6.95 -21.03
N ASP A 86 1.19 -7.62 -21.53
CA ASP A 86 0.52 -7.34 -22.79
C ASP A 86 -0.96 -6.99 -22.53
N ASN A 87 -1.76 -6.88 -23.60
CA ASN A 87 -3.18 -6.55 -23.49
C ASN A 87 -4.04 -7.70 -22.91
N GLU A 88 -3.50 -8.91 -22.79
CA GLU A 88 -4.21 -10.09 -22.27
C GLU A 88 -3.84 -10.38 -20.80
N THR A 89 -2.81 -9.71 -20.29
CA THR A 89 -2.31 -9.89 -18.94
C THR A 89 -3.38 -9.59 -17.90
N VAL A 90 -3.64 -10.56 -17.01
CA VAL A 90 -4.58 -10.39 -15.90
C VAL A 90 -3.86 -10.07 -14.60
N ALA A 91 -4.60 -9.54 -13.62
CA ALA A 91 -4.06 -9.10 -12.35
C ALA A 91 -3.29 -10.19 -11.59
N THR A 92 -3.75 -11.44 -11.70
CA THR A 92 -3.11 -12.59 -11.04
C THR A 92 -1.72 -12.86 -11.59
N ASP A 93 -1.52 -12.68 -12.91
CA ASP A 93 -0.23 -12.91 -13.56
C ASP A 93 0.78 -11.85 -13.12
N LEU A 94 0.35 -10.60 -13.03
CA LEU A 94 1.20 -9.50 -12.53
C LEU A 94 1.58 -9.73 -11.07
N VAL A 95 0.63 -10.14 -10.23
CA VAL A 95 0.90 -10.47 -8.82
C VAL A 95 1.91 -11.61 -8.69
N GLU A 96 1.78 -12.66 -9.51
CA GLU A 96 2.73 -13.76 -9.51
C GLU A 96 4.14 -13.32 -9.97
N GLN A 97 4.23 -12.54 -11.05
CA GLN A 97 5.51 -12.00 -11.52
C GLN A 97 6.18 -11.12 -10.46
N ILE A 98 5.44 -10.20 -9.83
CA ILE A 98 5.96 -9.35 -8.75
C ILE A 98 6.43 -10.23 -7.58
N THR A 99 5.66 -11.26 -7.24
CA THR A 99 6.02 -12.20 -6.18
C THR A 99 7.37 -12.87 -6.47
N GLN A 100 7.58 -13.35 -7.68
CA GLN A 100 8.83 -13.98 -8.09
C GLN A 100 10.01 -13.00 -8.08
N LEU A 101 9.81 -11.75 -8.51
CA LEU A 101 10.84 -10.71 -8.50
C LEU A 101 11.25 -10.29 -7.08
N MET A 102 10.28 -10.23 -6.16
CA MET A 102 10.51 -9.68 -4.82
C MET A 102 11.03 -10.71 -3.80
N GLN A 103 10.80 -12.00 -4.03
CA GLN A 103 11.13 -13.05 -3.06
C GLN A 103 12.56 -13.61 -3.18
N GLY A 104 13.10 -14.00 -2.04
CA GLY A 104 14.29 -14.84 -1.91
C GLY A 104 15.56 -14.15 -2.39
N LYS A 105 16.30 -14.83 -3.27
CA LYS A 105 17.58 -14.34 -3.80
C LYS A 105 17.43 -13.14 -4.73
N ASN A 106 16.21 -12.87 -5.22
CA ASN A 106 15.95 -11.84 -6.22
C ASN A 106 15.88 -10.44 -5.60
N ALA A 107 15.29 -10.28 -4.41
CA ALA A 107 15.27 -8.99 -3.72
C ALA A 107 15.32 -9.11 -2.19
N TYR A 108 14.36 -9.81 -1.58
CA TYR A 108 14.17 -9.85 -0.13
C TYR A 108 14.15 -11.27 0.46
N PRO A 109 14.89 -11.52 1.56
CA PRO A 109 14.95 -12.83 2.20
C PRO A 109 13.66 -13.22 2.94
N HIS A 110 12.81 -12.25 3.29
CA HIS A 110 11.60 -12.48 4.06
C HIS A 110 10.39 -11.86 3.38
N HIS A 111 9.24 -12.53 3.51
CA HIS A 111 7.99 -12.07 2.93
C HIS A 111 6.77 -12.62 3.67
N ILE A 112 5.63 -11.95 3.48
CA ILE A 112 4.30 -12.50 3.75
C ILE A 112 3.73 -12.94 2.41
N ASP A 113 3.33 -14.21 2.32
CA ASP A 113 2.71 -14.77 1.12
C ASP A 113 1.40 -14.04 0.79
N VAL A 114 1.12 -13.87 -0.50
CA VAL A 114 -0.06 -13.16 -1.01
C VAL A 114 -1.36 -13.77 -0.52
N LYS A 115 -1.46 -15.10 -0.40
CA LYS A 115 -2.68 -15.75 0.08
C LYS A 115 -2.90 -15.48 1.56
N VAL A 116 -1.83 -15.53 2.36
CA VAL A 116 -1.87 -15.22 3.80
C VAL A 116 -2.25 -13.76 4.01
N LEU A 117 -1.64 -12.84 3.25
CA LEU A 117 -1.91 -11.41 3.32
C LEU A 117 -3.38 -11.11 2.95
N ASN A 118 -3.86 -11.65 1.83
CA ASN A 118 -5.25 -11.44 1.43
C ASN A 118 -6.24 -12.03 2.44
N ALA A 119 -5.98 -13.22 2.99
CA ALA A 119 -6.83 -13.79 4.04
C ALA A 119 -6.88 -12.89 5.29
N HIS A 120 -5.75 -12.32 5.69
CA HIS A 120 -5.68 -11.36 6.79
C HIS A 120 -6.47 -10.08 6.50
N VAL A 121 -6.31 -9.50 5.30
CA VAL A 121 -7.07 -8.30 4.89
C VAL A 121 -8.57 -8.57 4.85
N GLN A 122 -8.99 -9.71 4.30
CA GLN A 122 -10.41 -10.09 4.27
C GLN A 122 -10.98 -10.25 5.67
N LYS A 123 -10.19 -10.79 6.61
CA LYS A 123 -10.58 -10.83 8.01
C LYS A 123 -10.74 -9.42 8.61
N LEU A 124 -9.78 -8.52 8.38
CA LEU A 124 -9.87 -7.14 8.87
C LEU A 124 -11.12 -6.43 8.34
N ILE A 125 -11.46 -6.64 7.06
CA ILE A 125 -12.67 -6.10 6.44
C ILE A 125 -13.91 -6.70 7.09
N ALA A 126 -13.97 -8.02 7.26
CA ALA A 126 -15.11 -8.68 7.90
C ALA A 126 -15.30 -8.26 9.37
N ASP A 127 -14.20 -8.07 10.11
CA ASP A 127 -14.23 -7.56 11.49
C ASP A 127 -14.72 -6.10 11.52
N PHE A 128 -14.38 -5.29 10.51
CA PHE A 128 -14.85 -3.91 10.36
C PHE A 128 -16.35 -3.83 9.99
N ASP A 129 -16.81 -4.69 9.09
CA ASP A 129 -18.22 -4.74 8.63
C ASP A 129 -19.15 -5.44 9.63
N SER A 130 -18.62 -6.02 10.71
CA SER A 130 -19.41 -6.71 11.74
C SER A 130 -20.28 -5.72 12.55
N GLU A 131 -21.47 -6.20 12.97
CA GLU A 131 -22.35 -5.45 13.88
C GLU A 131 -22.61 -6.23 15.18
N PRO A 132 -22.19 -5.71 16.35
CA PRO A 132 -21.38 -4.51 16.53
C PRO A 132 -19.93 -4.71 16.05
N VAL A 133 -19.29 -3.63 15.60
CA VAL A 133 -17.88 -3.65 15.15
C VAL A 133 -17.00 -4.24 16.24
N ASN A 134 -16.07 -5.11 15.85
CA ASN A 134 -15.14 -5.76 16.76
C ASN A 134 -14.42 -4.72 17.66
N PRO A 135 -14.62 -4.77 19.00
CA PRO A 135 -14.05 -3.78 19.92
C PRO A 135 -12.52 -3.72 19.89
N ASP A 136 -11.84 -4.85 19.66
CA ASP A 136 -10.39 -4.90 19.60
C ASP A 136 -9.87 -4.18 18.35
N LEU A 137 -10.54 -4.38 17.20
CA LEU A 137 -10.20 -3.70 15.96
C LEU A 137 -10.39 -2.18 16.10
N LYS A 138 -11.46 -1.75 16.78
CA LYS A 138 -11.71 -0.34 17.05
C LYS A 138 -10.61 0.27 17.93
N ASN A 139 -10.22 -0.41 19.00
CA ASN A 139 -9.16 0.05 19.90
C ASN A 139 -7.81 0.15 19.18
N ASP A 140 -7.46 -0.85 18.36
CA ASP A 140 -6.26 -0.83 17.54
C ASP A 140 -6.24 0.37 16.58
N TYR A 141 -7.39 0.69 15.98
CA TYR A 141 -7.54 1.83 15.06
C TYR A 141 -7.37 3.18 15.77
N GLU A 142 -7.99 3.36 16.94
CA GLU A 142 -7.86 4.57 17.76
C GLU A 142 -6.40 4.78 18.20
N LYS A 143 -5.72 3.69 18.57
CA LYS A 143 -4.29 3.72 18.91
C LYS A 143 -3.41 4.11 17.71
N ALA A 144 -3.62 3.48 16.56
CA ALA A 144 -2.88 3.78 15.33
C ALA A 144 -3.08 5.24 14.88
N ALA A 145 -4.29 5.79 15.03
CA ALA A 145 -4.57 7.19 14.68
C ALA A 145 -3.75 8.18 15.54
N VAL A 146 -3.59 7.89 16.83
CA VAL A 146 -2.74 8.69 17.73
C VAL A 146 -1.27 8.59 17.32
N GLU A 147 -0.77 7.37 17.06
CA GLU A 147 0.62 7.14 16.64
C GLU A 147 0.96 7.88 15.33
N MET A 148 0.07 7.82 14.33
CA MET A 148 0.25 8.51 13.06
C MET A 148 0.27 10.04 13.22
N ARG A 149 -0.58 10.58 14.08
CA ARG A 149 -0.56 12.01 14.42
C ARG A 149 0.76 12.39 15.07
N ASP A 150 1.23 11.59 16.02
CA ASP A 150 2.46 11.89 16.76
C ASP A 150 3.70 11.78 15.85
N LEU A 151 3.72 10.83 14.90
CA LEU A 151 4.72 10.72 13.83
C LEU A 151 4.74 11.96 12.93
N PHE A 152 3.58 12.43 12.49
CA PHE A 152 3.45 13.63 11.68
C PHE A 152 3.93 14.87 12.44
N ASP A 153 3.49 15.03 13.69
CA ASP A 153 3.91 16.10 14.58
C ASP A 153 5.43 16.14 14.78
N ALA A 154 6.08 14.98 14.89
CA ALA A 154 7.53 14.86 15.06
C ALA A 154 8.33 15.42 13.87
N TRP A 155 7.76 15.46 12.65
CA TRP A 155 8.40 16.10 11.50
C TRP A 155 8.41 17.63 11.59
N PHE A 156 7.44 18.23 12.25
CA PHE A 156 7.34 19.69 12.42
C PHE A 156 7.93 20.17 13.75
N LYS A 157 7.98 19.29 14.75
CA LYS A 157 8.73 19.50 15.99
C LYS A 157 10.20 19.20 15.72
N GLN A 158 10.88 20.09 14.99
CA GLN A 158 12.34 20.17 15.08
C GLN A 158 12.69 20.40 16.55
N ASP A 159 13.53 19.54 17.10
CA ASP A 159 14.06 19.70 18.44
C ASP A 159 14.63 21.12 18.58
N LYS A 160 13.96 21.97 19.37
CA LYS A 160 14.56 23.21 19.89
C LYS A 160 15.60 22.88 20.96
N LYS A 161 16.50 21.93 20.68
CA LYS A 161 17.66 21.60 21.48
C LYS A 161 18.90 21.61 20.60
N GLY A 162 19.12 22.77 19.98
CA GLY A 162 20.47 23.31 19.86
C GLY A 162 20.80 24.03 21.16
N LYS A 163 21.50 23.35 22.08
CA LYS A 163 22.60 23.88 22.89
C LYS A 163 23.44 22.69 23.35
#